data_AF-A0A1F7UYF8-F1
#
_entry.id   AF-A0A1F7UYF8-F1
#
_cell.length_a   1.000
_cell.length_b   1.000
_cell.length_c   1.000
_cell.angle_alpha   90.00
_cell.angle_beta   90.00
_cell.angle_gamma   90.00
#
_symmetry.space_group_name_H-M   'P 1'
#
loop_
_entity.id
_entity.type
_entity.pdbx_description
1 polymer ?
#
loop_
_entity_poly.entity_id
_entity_poly.type
_entity_poly.pdbx_seq_one_letter_code
_entity_poly.pdbx_strand_id
1 'polypeptide(L)'
;MNAKTVLFYVVAILIASGIILASRQFAPGAKKAAEAPNALPDHITTVIATTLPKAVLQSRQQGKGGVRVADPVGNTIWISTDSVTSTTFVIRGTPPMDRTLQEGMARMQREIPSLTRARNLVVSEDLVGEESLSRVEFVLNETNYSTVSDLIYEISVNLFRIQSTTQWVIDLTAQPVTEV
;
A
#
# COMPACT_ATOMS: atom_id res chain seq x y z
N MET A 1 -0.61 62.12 -11.53
CA MET A 1 -0.57 61.08 -10.45
C MET A 1 -0.02 61.74 -9.20
N ASN A 2 -0.72 61.62 -8.06
CA ASN A 2 -0.28 62.20 -6.79
C ASN A 2 0.88 61.40 -6.20
N ALA A 3 1.87 62.08 -5.60
CA ALA A 3 3.06 61.45 -5.01
C ALA A 3 2.71 60.36 -3.96
N LYS A 4 1.57 60.53 -3.27
CA LYS A 4 1.03 59.54 -2.33
C LYS A 4 0.62 58.22 -3.01
N THR A 5 0.08 58.32 -4.24
CA THR A 5 -0.33 57.16 -5.04
C THR A 5 0.89 56.40 -5.57
N VAL A 6 1.95 57.12 -5.96
CA VAL A 6 3.22 56.51 -6.39
C VAL A 6 3.89 55.76 -5.23
N LEU A 7 3.93 56.38 -4.05
CA LEU A 7 4.49 55.74 -2.85
C LEU A 7 3.75 54.45 -2.49
N PHE A 8 2.42 54.44 -2.63
CA PHE A 8 1.60 53.26 -2.35
C PHE A 8 1.91 52.10 -3.31
N TYR A 9 2.10 52.38 -4.60
CA TYR A 9 2.47 51.36 -5.58
C TYR A 9 3.88 50.81 -5.35
N VAL A 10 4.85 51.67 -5.00
CA VAL A 10 6.22 51.24 -4.70
C VAL A 10 6.26 50.33 -3.46
N VAL A 11 5.52 50.67 -2.40
CA VAL A 11 5.42 49.85 -1.19
C VAL A 11 4.70 48.52 -1.48
N ALA A 12 3.62 48.54 -2.27
CA ALA A 12 2.89 47.34 -2.64
C ALA A 12 3.76 46.38 -3.47
N ILE A 13 4.55 46.91 -4.41
CA ILE A 13 5.50 46.12 -5.22
C ILE A 13 6.61 45.53 -4.33
N LEU A 14 7.14 46.29 -3.37
CA LEU A 14 8.16 45.80 -2.42
C LEU A 14 7.62 44.70 -1.49
N ILE A 15 6.37 44.81 -1.03
CA ILE A 15 5.72 43.77 -0.23
C ILE A 15 5.47 42.52 -1.07
N ALA A 16 4.94 42.67 -2.29
CA ALA A 16 4.69 41.54 -3.18
C ALA A 16 5.98 40.82 -3.58
N SER A 17 7.06 41.56 -3.88
CA SER A 17 8.35 40.98 -4.21
C SER A 17 9.05 40.36 -2.99
N GLY A 18 8.90 40.94 -1.79
CA GLY A 18 9.34 40.33 -0.53
C GLY A 18 8.61 39.02 -0.20
N ILE A 19 7.30 38.95 -0.44
CA ILE A 19 6.50 37.72 -0.26
C ILE A 19 6.91 36.65 -1.29
N ILE A 20 7.21 37.02 -2.53
CA ILE A 20 7.68 36.09 -3.57
C ILE A 20 9.10 35.58 -3.28
N LEU A 21 9.99 36.42 -2.73
CA LEU A 21 11.32 35.97 -2.29
C LEU A 21 11.25 35.08 -1.05
N ALA A 22 10.40 35.43 -0.07
CA ALA A 22 10.16 34.58 1.10
C ALA A 22 9.56 33.24 0.70
N SER A 23 8.58 33.20 -0.21
CA SER A 23 8.00 31.94 -0.71
C SER A 23 8.94 31.13 -1.60
N ARG A 24 10.02 31.72 -2.15
CA ARG A 24 11.11 30.97 -2.80
C ARG A 24 12.19 30.48 -1.83
N GLN A 25 12.40 31.13 -0.68
CA GLN A 25 13.19 30.59 0.42
C GLN A 25 12.42 29.54 1.24
N PHE A 26 11.08 29.59 1.18
CA PHE A 26 10.15 28.54 1.58
C PHE A 26 9.66 27.70 0.40
N ALA A 27 10.39 27.67 -0.72
CA ALA A 27 10.43 26.43 -1.47
C ALA A 27 11.10 25.47 -0.49
N PRO A 28 10.42 24.41 -0.02
CA PRO A 28 11.10 23.40 0.75
C PRO A 28 12.13 22.84 -0.21
N GLY A 29 13.36 23.38 -0.12
CA GLY A 29 14.52 22.76 -0.68
C GLY A 29 14.38 21.32 -0.28
N ALA A 30 14.43 20.45 -1.28
CA ALA A 30 14.40 19.02 -1.14
C ALA A 30 15.30 18.65 0.04
N LYS A 31 14.69 18.58 1.23
CA LYS A 31 15.12 17.72 2.27
C LYS A 31 14.95 16.41 1.55
N LYS A 32 16.03 15.90 0.95
CA LYS A 32 16.27 14.46 0.95
C LYS A 32 15.86 14.09 2.35
N ALA A 33 14.65 13.52 2.48
CA ALA A 33 14.16 13.07 3.75
C ALA A 33 15.34 12.31 4.31
N ALA A 34 15.93 12.81 5.40
CA ALA A 34 17.03 12.12 6.04
C ALA A 34 16.53 10.69 6.14
N GLU A 35 17.13 9.78 5.37
CA GLU A 35 16.65 8.41 5.23
C GLU A 35 16.43 7.95 6.65
N ALA A 36 15.16 7.76 7.02
CA ALA A 36 14.82 7.41 8.38
C ALA A 36 15.72 6.20 8.69
N PRO A 37 16.48 6.17 9.80
CA PRO A 37 17.56 5.20 10.00
C PRO A 37 17.12 3.71 10.01
N ASN A 38 15.84 3.44 9.72
CA ASN A 38 15.21 2.14 9.58
C ASN A 38 14.38 2.00 8.28
N ALA A 39 14.65 2.78 7.23
CA ALA A 39 13.94 2.66 5.96
C ALA A 39 14.23 1.28 5.34
N LEU A 40 13.17 0.53 5.03
CA LEU A 40 13.28 -0.73 4.31
C LEU A 40 13.70 -0.46 2.85
N PRO A 41 14.53 -1.32 2.24
CA PRO A 41 14.77 -1.26 0.82
C PRO A 41 13.48 -1.55 0.04
N ASP A 42 13.46 -1.15 -1.23
CA ASP A 42 12.31 -1.35 -2.11
C ASP A 42 12.07 -2.82 -2.48
N HIS A 43 13.11 -3.64 -2.36
CA HIS A 43 13.07 -5.08 -2.56
C HIS A 43 13.60 -5.75 -1.30
N ILE A 44 12.77 -6.58 -0.66
CA ILE A 44 13.06 -7.16 0.65
C ILE A 44 12.94 -8.68 0.56
N THR A 45 14.06 -9.37 0.78
CA THR A 45 14.12 -10.84 0.79
C THR A 45 14.26 -11.42 2.20
N THR A 46 14.58 -10.58 3.19
CA THR A 46 14.69 -10.98 4.60
C THR A 46 13.43 -10.53 5.34
N VAL A 47 12.49 -11.46 5.48
CA VAL A 47 11.19 -11.18 6.08
C VAL A 47 11.15 -11.70 7.52
N ILE A 48 10.92 -10.77 8.44
CA ILE A 48 10.59 -11.04 9.84
C ILE A 48 9.17 -10.54 10.12
N ALA A 49 8.60 -10.90 11.27
CA ALA A 49 7.20 -10.57 11.60
C ALA A 49 6.83 -9.08 11.42
N THR A 50 7.78 -8.14 11.57
CA THR A 50 7.52 -6.70 11.44
C THR A 50 7.80 -6.12 10.06
N THR A 51 8.38 -6.89 9.13
CA THR A 51 8.81 -6.38 7.81
C THR A 51 7.63 -5.88 6.99
N LEU A 52 6.55 -6.66 6.92
CA LEU A 52 5.41 -6.34 6.06
C LEU A 52 4.58 -5.14 6.55
N PRO A 53 4.19 -5.04 7.84
CA PRO A 53 3.54 -3.83 8.35
C PRO A 53 4.37 -2.56 8.12
N LYS A 54 5.70 -2.66 8.27
CA LYS A 54 6.62 -1.57 7.97
C LYS A 54 6.66 -1.23 6.48
N ALA A 55 6.67 -2.23 5.59
CA ALA A 55 6.64 -2.02 4.15
C ALA A 55 5.38 -1.29 3.70
N VAL A 56 4.20 -1.67 4.22
CA VAL A 56 2.91 -1.01 3.91
C VAL A 56 2.90 0.43 4.42
N LEU A 57 3.33 0.66 5.66
CA LEU A 57 3.44 2.01 6.23
C LEU A 57 4.41 2.88 5.41
N GLN A 58 5.59 2.35 5.08
CA GLN A 58 6.60 3.07 4.33
C GLN A 58 6.14 3.36 2.90
N SER A 59 5.52 2.39 2.22
CA SER A 59 4.92 2.57 0.90
C SER A 59 3.96 3.76 0.91
N ARG A 60 3.06 3.81 1.90
CA ARG A 60 2.12 4.93 2.07
C ARG A 60 2.82 6.26 2.36
N GLN A 61 3.80 6.27 3.27
CA GLN A 61 4.54 7.49 3.63
C GLN A 61 5.37 8.06 2.48
N GLN A 62 5.87 7.19 1.62
CA GLN A 62 6.66 7.55 0.43
C GLN A 62 5.79 7.82 -0.80
N GLY A 63 4.46 7.71 -0.69
CA GLY A 63 3.55 7.90 -1.81
C GLY A 63 3.71 6.86 -2.91
N LYS A 64 4.10 5.63 -2.55
CA LYS A 64 4.20 4.49 -3.46
C LYS A 64 2.82 3.86 -3.67
N GLY A 65 2.60 3.34 -4.88
CA GLY A 65 1.30 2.82 -5.30
C GLY A 65 0.85 1.59 -4.51
N GLY A 66 1.79 0.77 -4.03
CA GLY A 66 1.45 -0.36 -3.19
C GLY A 66 2.62 -1.26 -2.82
N VAL A 67 2.29 -2.31 -2.08
CA VAL A 67 3.22 -3.37 -1.70
C VAL A 67 2.81 -4.66 -2.39
N ARG A 68 3.78 -5.31 -3.03
CA ARG A 68 3.65 -6.66 -3.57
C ARG A 68 4.35 -7.62 -2.63
N VAL A 69 3.73 -8.74 -2.33
CA VAL A 69 4.34 -9.90 -1.70
C VAL A 69 4.26 -11.04 -2.69
N ALA A 70 5.38 -11.70 -2.95
CA ALA A 70 5.44 -12.92 -3.73
C ALA A 70 6.06 -14.03 -2.88
N ASP A 71 5.46 -15.21 -2.93
CA ASP A 71 6.01 -16.38 -2.26
C ASP A 71 6.81 -17.27 -3.24
N PRO A 72 7.52 -18.31 -2.74
CA PRO A 72 8.29 -19.21 -3.59
C PRO A 72 7.45 -20.13 -4.50
N VAL A 73 6.15 -20.27 -4.26
CA VAL A 73 5.26 -21.18 -4.99
C VAL A 73 4.38 -20.45 -6.00
N GLY A 74 4.57 -19.14 -6.18
CA GLY A 74 3.93 -18.33 -7.21
C GLY A 74 2.69 -17.56 -6.75
N ASN A 75 2.29 -17.65 -5.47
CA ASN A 75 1.20 -16.84 -4.95
C ASN A 75 1.66 -15.39 -4.80
N THR A 76 0.75 -14.45 -5.07
CA THR A 76 1.03 -13.02 -4.98
C THR A 76 -0.05 -12.29 -4.21
N ILE A 77 0.37 -11.34 -3.39
CA ILE A 77 -0.51 -10.44 -2.64
C ILE A 77 -0.12 -9.02 -3.00
N TRP A 78 -1.10 -8.26 -3.45
CA TRP A 78 -0.99 -6.86 -3.78
C TRP A 78 -1.80 -6.04 -2.80
N ILE A 79 -1.17 -5.02 -2.24
CA ILE A 79 -1.73 -4.15 -1.21
C ILE A 79 -1.62 -2.73 -1.75
N SER A 80 -2.71 -2.17 -2.25
CA SER A 80 -2.72 -0.78 -2.71
C SER A 80 -2.64 0.16 -1.51
N THR A 81 -1.71 1.10 -1.57
CA THR A 81 -1.54 2.16 -0.57
C THR A 81 -1.88 3.54 -1.10
N ASP A 82 -2.56 3.61 -2.25
CA ASP A 82 -2.95 4.85 -2.95
C ASP A 82 -3.93 5.71 -2.14
N SER A 83 -4.72 5.09 -1.27
CA SER A 83 -5.69 5.76 -0.42
C SER A 83 -5.21 5.86 1.02
N VAL A 84 -5.43 7.02 1.63
CA VAL A 84 -5.15 7.24 3.07
C VAL A 84 -6.23 6.59 3.95
N THR A 85 -7.46 6.49 3.43
CA THR A 85 -8.66 6.05 4.17
C THR A 85 -9.12 4.67 3.76
N SER A 86 -8.38 3.96 2.90
CA SER A 86 -8.68 2.58 2.57
C SER A 86 -7.42 1.84 2.15
N THR A 87 -7.50 0.51 2.19
CA THR A 87 -6.47 -0.39 1.66
C THR A 87 -7.18 -1.45 0.84
N THR A 88 -6.79 -1.59 -0.42
CA THR A 88 -7.29 -2.64 -1.31
C THR A 88 -6.30 -3.79 -1.30
N PHE A 89 -6.82 -5.00 -1.15
CA PHE A 89 -6.07 -6.24 -1.19
C PHE A 89 -6.49 -6.99 -2.44
N VAL A 90 -5.51 -7.41 -3.25
CA VAL A 90 -5.73 -8.34 -4.36
C VAL A 90 -4.78 -9.50 -4.17
N ILE A 91 -5.31 -10.70 -4.12
CA ILE A 91 -4.57 -11.90 -3.78
C ILE A 91 -4.80 -12.89 -4.90
N ARG A 92 -3.71 -13.44 -5.43
CA ARG A 92 -3.73 -14.43 -6.50
C ARG A 92 -2.92 -15.64 -6.09
N GLY A 93 -3.47 -16.83 -6.31
CA GLY A 93 -2.77 -18.05 -5.96
C GLY A 93 -3.58 -19.29 -6.27
N THR A 94 -3.00 -20.46 -5.99
CA THR A 94 -3.68 -21.74 -6.12
C THR A 94 -4.25 -22.14 -4.76
N PRO A 95 -5.57 -22.25 -4.59
CA PRO A 95 -6.16 -22.68 -3.33
C PRO A 95 -5.81 -24.16 -3.08
N PRO A 96 -5.77 -24.59 -1.82
CA PRO A 96 -5.45 -25.98 -1.49
C PRO A 96 -6.51 -26.93 -2.07
N MET A 97 -6.07 -28.06 -2.61
CA MET A 97 -6.92 -29.04 -3.33
C MET A 97 -8.07 -29.61 -2.49
N ASP A 98 -8.01 -29.50 -1.17
CA ASP A 98 -8.97 -30.10 -0.23
C ASP A 98 -10.11 -29.15 0.18
N ARG A 99 -10.12 -27.89 -0.30
CA ARG A 99 -11.16 -26.92 0.04
C ARG A 99 -11.41 -25.91 -1.08
N THR A 100 -12.67 -25.61 -1.35
CA THR A 100 -13.02 -24.56 -2.31
C THR A 100 -12.59 -23.18 -1.78
N LEU A 101 -12.14 -22.30 -2.67
CA LEU A 101 -11.76 -20.92 -2.32
C LEU A 101 -12.87 -20.20 -1.54
N GLN A 102 -14.12 -20.45 -1.93
CA GLN A 102 -15.30 -19.87 -1.31
C GLN A 102 -15.51 -20.34 0.14
N GLU A 103 -15.27 -21.61 0.44
CA GLU A 103 -15.29 -22.15 1.82
C GLU A 103 -14.16 -21.58 2.68
N GLY A 104 -12.96 -21.45 2.10
CA GLY A 104 -11.82 -20.81 2.76
C GLY A 104 -12.12 -19.36 3.15
N MET A 105 -12.69 -18.60 2.22
CA MET A 105 -13.12 -17.22 2.46
C MET A 105 -14.24 -17.11 3.49
N ALA A 106 -15.26 -17.97 3.41
CA ALA A 106 -16.35 -17.99 4.39
C ALA A 106 -15.88 -18.34 5.81
N ARG A 107 -14.82 -19.16 5.93
CA ARG A 107 -14.17 -19.43 7.21
C ARG A 107 -13.41 -18.20 7.71
N MET A 108 -12.56 -17.60 6.87
CA MET A 108 -11.79 -16.41 7.24
C MET A 108 -12.68 -15.24 7.68
N GLN A 109 -13.83 -15.02 7.01
CA GLN A 109 -14.78 -13.99 7.44
C GLN A 109 -15.32 -14.23 8.85
N ARG A 110 -15.42 -15.48 9.31
CA ARG A 110 -15.83 -15.81 10.68
C ARG A 110 -14.69 -15.65 11.68
N GLU A 111 -13.46 -15.98 11.29
CA GLU A 111 -12.29 -15.97 12.16
C GLU A 111 -11.66 -14.59 12.30
N ILE A 112 -11.79 -13.73 11.28
CA ILE A 112 -11.18 -12.39 11.23
C ILE A 112 -12.29 -11.33 11.23
N PRO A 113 -12.59 -10.70 12.38
CA PRO A 113 -13.67 -9.72 12.48
C PRO A 113 -13.55 -8.54 11.50
N SER A 114 -12.33 -8.13 11.12
CA SER A 114 -12.14 -7.04 10.16
C SER A 114 -12.62 -7.41 8.75
N LEU A 115 -12.57 -8.68 8.35
CA LEU A 115 -13.09 -9.12 7.05
C LEU A 115 -14.61 -9.02 6.95
N THR A 116 -15.34 -9.14 8.06
CA THR A 116 -16.80 -8.92 8.03
C THR A 116 -17.17 -7.49 7.64
N ARG A 117 -16.24 -6.54 7.81
CA ARG A 117 -16.42 -5.12 7.43
C ARG A 117 -15.79 -4.80 6.07
N ALA A 118 -15.24 -5.80 5.37
CA ALA A 118 -14.64 -5.61 4.07
C ALA A 118 -15.70 -5.25 3.04
N ARG A 119 -15.38 -4.29 2.18
CA ARG A 119 -16.17 -3.90 1.02
C ARG A 119 -15.63 -4.57 -0.23
N ASN A 120 -16.49 -4.74 -1.23
CA ASN A 120 -16.12 -5.28 -2.54
C ASN A 120 -15.35 -6.61 -2.44
N LEU A 121 -15.79 -7.51 -1.54
CA LEU A 121 -15.20 -8.85 -1.50
C LEU A 121 -15.62 -9.60 -2.77
N VAL A 122 -14.68 -9.77 -3.67
CA VAL A 122 -14.83 -10.51 -4.92
C VAL A 122 -13.92 -11.73 -4.86
N VAL A 123 -14.48 -12.86 -5.25
CA VAL A 123 -13.80 -14.15 -5.32
C VAL A 123 -13.99 -14.65 -6.74
N SER A 124 -12.91 -14.75 -7.51
CA SER A 124 -12.93 -15.19 -8.92
C SER A 124 -11.85 -16.22 -9.18
N GLU A 125 -11.95 -16.87 -10.33
CA GLU A 125 -10.88 -17.66 -10.92
C GLU A 125 -10.45 -16.95 -12.19
N ASP A 126 -9.18 -16.59 -12.26
CA ASP A 126 -8.56 -15.94 -13.41
C ASP A 126 -7.70 -16.99 -14.14
N LEU A 127 -7.85 -17.09 -15.45
CA LEU A 127 -6.94 -17.88 -16.28
C LEU A 127 -5.71 -17.03 -16.61
N VAL A 128 -4.55 -17.43 -16.11
CA VAL A 128 -3.27 -16.78 -16.41
C VAL A 128 -2.43 -17.75 -17.23
N GLY A 129 -2.45 -17.58 -18.56
CA GLY A 129 -1.86 -18.55 -19.48
C GLY A 129 -2.68 -19.85 -19.52
N GLU A 130 -2.04 -20.98 -19.18
CA GLU A 130 -2.70 -22.29 -19.07
C GLU A 130 -3.08 -22.66 -17.61
N GLU A 131 -2.76 -21.80 -16.65
CA GLU A 131 -3.01 -22.06 -15.23
C GLU A 131 -4.28 -21.32 -14.75
N SER A 132 -5.14 -22.03 -14.01
CA SER A 132 -6.26 -21.42 -13.29
C SER A 132 -5.77 -20.94 -11.93
N LEU A 133 -5.75 -19.62 -11.74
CA LEU A 133 -5.39 -18.98 -10.48
C LEU A 133 -6.63 -18.41 -9.82
N SER A 134 -6.82 -18.72 -8.56
CA SER A 134 -7.85 -18.08 -7.76
C SER A 134 -7.45 -16.65 -7.41
N ARG A 135 -8.41 -15.73 -7.52
CA ARG A 135 -8.25 -14.34 -7.14
C ARG A 135 -9.26 -13.97 -6.06
N VAL A 136 -8.77 -13.26 -5.05
CA VAL A 136 -9.59 -12.64 -4.01
C VAL A 136 -9.26 -11.18 -3.95
N GLU A 137 -10.26 -10.32 -4.02
CA GLU A 137 -10.14 -8.87 -3.90
C GLU A 137 -11.07 -8.34 -2.83
N PHE A 138 -10.60 -7.41 -2.00
CA PHE A 138 -11.45 -6.72 -1.01
C PHE A 138 -10.82 -5.40 -0.54
N VAL A 139 -11.66 -4.55 0.05
CA VAL A 139 -11.28 -3.22 0.54
C VAL A 139 -11.59 -3.06 2.01
N LEU A 140 -10.65 -2.50 2.78
CA LEU A 140 -10.83 -2.12 4.18
C LEU A 140 -10.69 -0.61 4.36
N ASN A 141 -11.59 0.00 5.13
CA ASN A 141 -11.65 1.47 5.32
C ASN A 141 -10.80 1.96 6.49
N GLU A 142 -10.47 1.07 7.41
CA GLU A 142 -9.68 1.43 8.58
C GLU A 142 -8.34 0.73 8.45
N THR A 143 -7.27 1.52 8.31
CA THR A 143 -5.92 0.97 8.21
C THR A 143 -5.35 0.84 9.63
N ASN A 144 -5.82 -0.15 10.38
CA ASN A 144 -5.04 -0.62 11.52
C ASN A 144 -3.95 -1.57 11.01
N TYR A 145 -2.69 -1.20 11.17
CA TYR A 145 -1.56 -1.99 10.67
C TYR A 145 -1.48 -3.39 11.30
N SER A 146 -2.00 -3.57 12.53
CA SER A 146 -2.12 -4.92 13.11
C SER A 146 -3.12 -5.76 12.30
N THR A 147 -4.25 -5.18 11.93
CA THR A 147 -5.26 -5.83 11.10
C THR A 147 -4.74 -6.20 9.72
N VAL A 148 -3.94 -5.35 9.08
CA VAL A 148 -3.28 -5.66 7.80
C VAL A 148 -2.36 -6.87 7.95
N SER A 149 -1.57 -6.93 9.03
CA SER A 149 -0.68 -8.05 9.33
C SER A 149 -1.43 -9.36 9.54
N ASP A 150 -2.50 -9.33 10.35
CA ASP A 150 -3.31 -10.51 10.67
C ASP A 150 -3.98 -11.06 9.41
N LEU A 151 -4.54 -10.18 8.57
CA LEU A 151 -5.18 -10.56 7.32
C LEU A 151 -4.23 -11.22 6.35
N ILE A 152 -3.04 -10.63 6.16
CA ILE A 152 -2.08 -11.18 5.22
C ILE A 152 -1.53 -12.49 5.77
N TYR A 153 -1.28 -12.59 7.08
CA TYR A 153 -0.89 -13.86 7.70
C TYR A 153 -1.95 -14.94 7.48
N GLU A 154 -3.20 -14.66 7.83
CA GLU A 154 -4.30 -15.62 7.70
C GLU A 154 -4.55 -16.02 6.24
N ILE A 155 -4.51 -15.08 5.32
CA ILE A 155 -4.71 -15.42 3.91
C ILE A 155 -3.52 -16.21 3.37
N SER A 156 -2.29 -15.79 3.65
CA SER A 156 -1.10 -16.45 3.14
C SER A 156 -0.92 -17.85 3.73
N VAL A 157 -1.08 -17.98 5.05
CA VAL A 157 -0.81 -19.23 5.78
C VAL A 157 -2.03 -20.14 5.78
N ASN A 158 -3.25 -19.63 5.92
CA ASN A 158 -4.45 -20.48 6.05
C ASN A 158 -5.23 -20.64 4.74
N LEU A 159 -5.27 -19.64 3.85
CA LEU A 159 -5.94 -19.78 2.55
C LEU A 159 -5.01 -20.41 1.50
N PHE A 160 -3.73 -20.04 1.47
CA PHE A 160 -2.77 -20.53 0.47
C PHE A 160 -1.70 -21.49 1.02
N ARG A 161 -1.78 -21.88 2.31
CA ARG A 161 -0.87 -22.85 2.98
C ARG A 161 0.62 -22.54 2.84
N ILE A 162 0.99 -21.26 2.84
CA ILE A 162 2.39 -20.85 2.74
C ILE A 162 3.07 -21.09 4.10
N GLN A 163 3.91 -22.13 4.16
CA GLN A 163 4.50 -22.61 5.43
C GLN A 163 5.63 -21.70 5.95
N SER A 164 6.20 -20.83 5.13
CA SER A 164 7.33 -19.98 5.52
C SER A 164 7.20 -18.57 4.96
N THR A 165 6.92 -17.61 5.85
CA THR A 165 6.95 -16.18 5.53
C THR A 165 8.38 -15.65 5.36
N THR A 166 9.38 -16.39 5.84
CA THR A 166 10.80 -15.99 5.77
C THR A 166 11.38 -16.03 4.35
N GLN A 167 10.73 -16.72 3.42
CA GLN A 167 11.13 -16.83 2.02
C GLN A 167 10.34 -15.90 1.10
N TRP A 168 9.52 -15.01 1.66
CA TRP A 168 8.79 -14.05 0.86
C TRP A 168 9.70 -12.99 0.29
N VAL A 169 9.35 -12.55 -0.91
CA VAL A 169 9.87 -11.35 -1.52
C VAL A 169 8.82 -10.26 -1.37
N ILE A 170 9.18 -9.14 -0.75
CA ILE A 170 8.31 -7.97 -0.60
C ILE A 170 8.89 -6.83 -1.43
N ASP A 171 8.10 -6.34 -2.38
CA ASP A 171 8.45 -5.20 -3.23
C ASP A 171 7.55 -3.99 -2.90
N LEU A 172 8.16 -2.82 -2.71
CA LEU A 172 7.45 -1.54 -2.63
C LEU A 172 7.36 -0.96 -4.03
N THR A 173 6.18 -1.06 -4.64
CA THR A 173 5.96 -0.77 -6.06
C THR A 173 5.33 0.61 -6.28
N ALA A 174 5.74 1.28 -7.35
CA ALA A 174 5.17 2.57 -7.74
C ALA A 174 3.81 2.45 -8.46
N GLN A 175 3.46 1.26 -8.94
CA GLN A 175 2.24 1.05 -9.71
C GLN A 175 1.04 0.81 -8.77
N PRO A 176 -0.03 1.62 -8.89
CA PRO A 176 -1.34 1.27 -8.37
C PRO A 176 -1.79 -0.05 -8.97
N VAL A 177 -2.60 -0.81 -8.23
CA VAL A 177 -3.25 -2.01 -8.77
C VAL A 177 -4.16 -1.58 -9.92
N THR A 178 -3.68 -1.74 -11.13
CA THR A 178 -4.44 -1.64 -12.37
C THR A 178 -4.11 -2.88 -13.18
N GLU A 179 -5.16 -3.54 -13.67
CA GLU A 179 -5.08 -4.76 -14.47
C GLU A 179 -4.01 -4.64 -15.55
N VAL A 180 -3.11 -5.61 -15.58
CA VAL A 180 -2.50 -6.08 -16.83
C VAL A 180 -3.00 -7.49 -17.06
#